data_AF-A0A916GR02-F1
#
_entry.id   AF-A0A916GR02-F1
#
_cell.length_a   1.000
_cell.length_b   1.000
_cell.length_c   1.000
_cell.angle_alpha   90.00
_cell.angle_beta   90.00
_cell.angle_gamma   90.00
#
_symmetry.space_group_name_H-M   'P 1'
#
loop_
_entity.id
_entity.type
_entity.pdbx_description
1 polymer ?
#
loop_
_entity_poly.entity_id
_entity_poly.type
_entity_poly.pdbx_seq_one_letter_code
_entity_poly.pdbx_strand_id
1 'polypeptide(L)'
;MTIRHGSIYRTLCGVVILALLLAGCGGGGGGGGSASSSTGVVKVSLTDAPTTELDHVWITVKEIRFHMSGSCEDPDDGGWLRYALPAPVTLDLAALNNGTWDTLWSGLALPVGNYQQIRLILAGTNDPLTPSADVKGLLYNNQVYDNGSPYPLVIPAAKNGIKLIGSFNVTSATPLHIVIDFDVTHDVVETGSGKYILKPRLKYFLVSTPETGAIVGTLLRPDGTPFANYTGVNAIIKAEAPETIDFPTSSTTVMGIKRATSVRPDGTFVLYPLPADTTYDLVIQGNGIRTMILRDVPADPGTAKVTPSMFDIELRIGHQPPYLVSGQVVNADSDPYEPVFGASVGFYQTLPYPGEIPYLIRFRHVNPLFGTFGDFPLPYGKLLVGTYDPEALIQSFDAVEPLEGPDSYSAYAAAPFFWPGGPKTYSPADTFNRFLLEPQDVNPPDCDLDEDHEYDDEHSSKGYYVVHDGLVIDHVMKRDLEDGKYDFESSNDDDKDIKSHNKGKPVQLTSRKPAKIKYDKHNKHDK
;
A
#
# COMPACT_ATOMS: atom_id res chain seq x y z
N MET A 1 37.08 -28.16 78.97
CA MET A 1 37.16 -26.94 79.81
C MET A 1 36.59 -25.82 78.95
N THR A 2 35.40 -25.26 79.18
CA THR A 2 34.80 -24.90 80.47
C THR A 2 33.25 -24.91 80.37
N ILE A 3 32.63 -25.86 81.08
CA ILE A 3 31.43 -25.81 81.96
C ILE A 3 30.23 -24.89 81.60
N ARG A 4 29.02 -25.47 81.50
CA ARG A 4 27.83 -25.35 82.43
C ARG A 4 26.54 -25.79 81.72
N HIS A 5 26.02 -26.98 82.04
CA HIS A 5 24.99 -27.31 83.07
C HIS A 5 23.54 -27.07 82.62
N GLY A 6 22.71 -28.11 82.72
CA GLY A 6 21.25 -27.97 82.86
C GLY A 6 20.43 -28.92 82.00
N SER A 7 20.30 -30.17 82.44
CA SER A 7 19.30 -31.13 81.93
C SER A 7 17.91 -30.79 82.47
N ILE A 8 16.83 -31.15 81.75
CA ILE A 8 15.59 -31.82 82.24
C ILE A 8 14.43 -31.62 81.23
N TYR A 9 14.16 -32.69 80.48
CA TYR A 9 12.88 -33.38 80.20
C TYR A 9 11.50 -32.69 80.35
N ARG A 10 10.63 -33.01 79.36
CA ARG A 10 9.24 -33.55 79.46
C ARG A 10 8.05 -32.71 78.94
N THR A 11 7.46 -33.22 77.84
CA THR A 11 6.06 -33.73 77.76
C THR A 11 4.94 -32.88 77.11
N LEU A 12 4.43 -33.46 76.00
CA LEU A 12 3.05 -33.58 75.47
C LEU A 12 2.28 -32.43 74.77
N CYS A 13 1.70 -32.85 73.62
CA CYS A 13 0.35 -32.60 73.09
C CYS A 13 -0.07 -31.20 72.61
N GLY A 14 -0.54 -31.15 71.35
CA GLY A 14 -1.49 -30.13 70.90
C GLY A 14 -1.56 -29.94 69.37
N VAL A 15 -2.39 -30.73 68.70
CA VAL A 15 -2.98 -30.45 67.38
C VAL A 15 -3.83 -29.17 67.46
N VAL A 16 -3.96 -28.38 66.37
CA VAL A 16 -5.14 -27.54 65.94
C VAL A 16 -4.67 -26.62 64.77
N ILE A 17 -5.02 -26.93 63.52
CA ILE A 17 -6.18 -26.50 62.71
C ILE A 17 -6.01 -25.14 62.01
N LEU A 18 -6.01 -25.26 60.68
CA LEU A 18 -6.22 -24.28 59.61
C LEU A 18 -7.70 -23.83 59.58
N ALA A 19 -7.97 -22.51 59.67
CA ALA A 19 -8.99 -21.76 58.91
C ALA A 19 -9.34 -20.38 59.55
N LEU A 20 -9.57 -19.39 58.67
CA LEU A 20 -10.40 -18.17 58.81
C LEU A 20 -9.86 -16.99 59.64
N LEU A 21 -9.48 -15.91 58.94
CA LEU A 21 -9.97 -14.55 59.23
C LEU A 21 -10.21 -13.79 57.92
N LEU A 22 -11.49 -13.69 57.52
CA LEU A 22 -12.03 -12.64 56.67
C LEU A 22 -12.45 -11.43 57.54
N ALA A 23 -12.51 -10.27 56.87
CA ALA A 23 -13.12 -8.97 57.24
C ALA A 23 -12.22 -8.02 58.07
N GLY A 24 -12.01 -6.76 57.67
CA GLY A 24 -12.49 -6.02 56.52
C GLY A 24 -12.11 -4.52 56.63
N CYS A 25 -12.33 -3.78 55.55
CA CYS A 25 -12.77 -2.38 55.62
C CYS A 25 -13.52 -2.06 54.32
N GLY A 26 -14.77 -1.64 54.47
CA GLY A 26 -15.57 -1.07 53.40
C GLY A 26 -15.39 0.45 53.33
N GLY A 27 -15.76 1.03 52.19
CA GLY A 27 -15.89 2.46 51.99
C GLY A 27 -16.43 2.76 50.59
N GLY A 28 -17.76 2.88 50.48
CA GLY A 28 -18.41 3.42 49.29
C GLY A 28 -18.35 4.95 49.29
N GLY A 29 -18.21 5.53 48.10
CA GLY A 29 -18.30 6.97 47.87
C GLY A 29 -18.20 7.26 46.37
N GLY A 30 -19.31 7.69 45.77
CA GLY A 30 -19.37 8.04 44.36
C GLY A 30 -18.41 9.17 44.00
N GLY A 31 -17.64 8.93 42.94
CA GLY A 31 -16.87 9.91 42.20
C GLY A 31 -16.61 9.30 40.85
N GLY A 32 -17.11 9.92 39.77
CA GLY A 32 -16.86 9.49 38.40
C GLY A 32 -15.37 9.57 38.10
N GLY A 33 -14.63 8.51 38.43
CA GLY A 33 -13.27 8.30 37.99
C GLY A 33 -13.32 7.53 36.69
N SER A 34 -13.00 8.19 35.58
CA SER A 34 -12.70 7.52 34.31
C SER A 34 -11.77 6.35 34.61
N ALA A 35 -12.22 5.12 34.36
CA ALA A 35 -11.34 3.97 34.37
C ALA A 35 -10.17 4.30 33.44
N SER A 36 -8.96 4.42 33.99
CA SER A 36 -7.77 4.55 33.16
C SER A 36 -7.65 3.24 32.39
N SER A 37 -8.10 3.25 31.14
CA SER A 37 -7.94 2.11 30.24
C SER A 37 -6.45 1.79 30.19
N SER A 38 -6.09 0.51 30.36
CA SER A 38 -4.71 0.08 30.19
C SER A 38 -4.25 0.48 28.79
N THR A 39 -3.05 1.04 28.67
CA THR A 39 -2.46 1.44 27.39
C THR A 39 -1.30 0.53 27.01
N GLY A 40 -1.07 0.39 25.71
CA GLY A 40 0.13 -0.21 25.11
C GLY A 40 0.98 0.86 24.42
N VAL A 41 2.26 0.55 24.23
CA VAL A 41 3.22 1.44 23.55
C VAL A 41 3.35 1.04 22.09
N VAL A 42 3.12 1.98 21.18
CA VAL A 42 3.17 1.77 19.73
C VAL A 42 4.23 2.66 19.11
N LYS A 43 5.06 2.08 18.25
CA LYS A 43 5.96 2.78 17.34
C LYS A 43 5.35 2.72 15.94
N VAL A 44 5.32 3.86 15.25
CA VAL A 44 4.87 3.97 13.86
C VAL A 44 6.03 4.46 12.99
N SER A 45 6.27 3.78 11.87
CA SER A 45 7.27 4.15 10.88
C SER A 45 6.71 4.03 9.47
N LEU A 46 7.29 4.74 8.51
CA LEU A 46 6.98 4.60 7.09
C LEU A 46 8.12 3.91 6.34
N THR A 47 7.77 3.12 5.33
CA THR A 47 8.68 2.51 4.37
C THR A 47 8.05 2.57 2.97
N ASP A 48 8.79 2.16 1.94
CA ASP A 48 8.31 2.20 0.56
C ASP A 48 8.90 1.05 -0.27
N ALA A 49 8.23 0.73 -1.37
CA ALA A 49 8.81 -0.03 -2.47
C ALA A 49 9.64 0.91 -3.37
N PRO A 50 10.75 0.46 -3.98
CA PRO A 50 11.58 1.29 -4.84
C PRO A 50 10.76 1.87 -6.01
N THR A 51 11.10 3.10 -6.39
CA THR A 51 10.77 3.66 -7.71
C THR A 51 12.03 3.80 -8.56
N THR A 52 11.87 3.65 -9.87
CA THR A 52 12.94 3.93 -10.85
C THR A 52 12.60 5.08 -11.79
N GLU A 53 11.42 5.67 -11.63
CA GLU A 53 10.92 6.74 -12.48
C GLU A 53 11.06 8.12 -11.83
N LEU A 54 11.14 8.18 -10.49
CA LEU A 54 11.22 9.42 -9.73
C LEU A 54 12.49 9.43 -8.87
N ASP A 55 13.17 10.58 -8.82
CA ASP A 55 14.40 10.76 -8.04
C ASP A 55 14.08 10.87 -6.53
N HIS A 56 12.99 11.59 -6.21
CA HIS A 56 12.52 11.79 -4.85
C HIS A 56 10.99 11.89 -4.80
N VAL A 57 10.37 11.44 -3.71
CA VAL A 57 8.94 11.59 -3.43
C VAL A 57 8.74 12.00 -1.98
N TRP A 58 8.59 13.30 -1.77
CA TRP A 58 8.42 13.90 -0.46
C TRP A 58 6.94 13.97 -0.08
N ILE A 59 6.62 13.48 1.12
CA ILE A 59 5.33 13.70 1.77
C ILE A 59 5.53 14.32 3.15
N THR A 60 4.56 15.12 3.59
CA THR A 60 4.56 15.74 4.92
C THR A 60 3.38 15.25 5.74
N VAL A 61 3.64 14.47 6.79
CA VAL A 61 2.63 13.93 7.71
C VAL A 61 2.41 14.92 8.86
N LYS A 62 1.15 15.16 9.23
CA LYS A 62 0.77 16.05 10.35
C LYS A 62 0.12 15.30 11.52
N GLU A 63 -0.61 14.24 11.25
CA GLU A 63 -1.40 13.53 12.26
C GLU A 63 -1.60 12.07 11.87
N ILE A 64 -1.73 11.20 12.88
CA ILE A 64 -2.08 9.78 12.72
C ILE A 64 -3.37 9.53 13.49
N ARG A 65 -4.33 8.84 12.88
CA ARG A 65 -5.57 8.43 13.55
C ARG A 65 -5.70 6.91 13.58
N PHE A 66 -6.37 6.41 14.61
CA PHE A 66 -6.64 4.98 14.80
C PHE A 66 -8.12 4.75 15.07
N HIS A 67 -8.66 3.64 14.56
CA HIS A 67 -10.04 3.23 14.82
C HIS A 67 -10.13 1.73 15.08
N MET A 68 -11.07 1.33 15.95
CA MET A 68 -11.29 -0.08 16.31
C MET A 68 -12.25 -0.80 15.37
N SER A 69 -13.11 -0.08 14.64
CA SER A 69 -13.91 -0.64 13.54
C SER A 69 -13.23 -0.43 12.19
N GLY A 70 -13.31 -1.44 11.32
CA GLY A 70 -12.87 -1.35 9.92
C GLY A 70 -13.93 -0.77 8.97
N SER A 71 -15.16 -0.52 9.43
CA SER A 71 -16.28 0.00 8.62
C SER A 71 -16.46 1.51 8.70
N CYS A 72 -15.56 2.23 9.38
CA CYS A 72 -15.67 3.68 9.54
C CYS A 72 -15.11 4.41 8.31
N GLU A 73 -15.99 5.11 7.62
CA GLU A 73 -15.71 5.73 6.32
C GLU A 73 -15.49 7.23 6.42
N ASP A 74 -16.21 7.95 7.29
CA ASP A 74 -16.02 9.40 7.43
C ASP A 74 -14.86 9.69 8.41
N PRO A 75 -13.85 10.49 8.02
CA PRO A 75 -12.79 10.95 8.92
C PRO A 75 -13.29 11.73 10.15
N ASP A 76 -14.55 12.18 10.18
CA ASP A 76 -15.18 12.94 11.26
C ASP A 76 -16.15 12.14 12.13
N ASP A 77 -16.30 10.84 11.87
CA ASP A 77 -17.08 9.92 12.71
C ASP A 77 -16.60 9.89 14.18
N GLY A 78 -17.47 9.42 15.07
CA GLY A 78 -17.10 9.12 16.45
C GLY A 78 -16.08 7.98 16.55
N GLY A 79 -15.39 7.86 17.68
CA GLY A 79 -14.50 6.72 17.96
C GLY A 79 -13.07 6.85 17.44
N TRP A 80 -12.76 7.83 16.58
CA TRP A 80 -11.39 8.10 16.12
C TRP A 80 -10.48 8.55 17.27
N LEU A 81 -9.39 7.82 17.49
CA LEU A 81 -8.28 8.27 18.34
C LEU A 81 -7.30 9.08 17.49
N ARG A 82 -7.21 10.39 17.74
CA ARG A 82 -6.46 11.34 16.92
C ARG A 82 -5.17 11.78 17.62
N TYR A 83 -4.04 11.66 16.91
CA TYR A 83 -2.72 11.99 17.45
C TYR A 83 -1.98 12.92 16.49
N ALA A 84 -2.12 14.22 16.72
CA ALA A 84 -1.34 15.23 16.03
C ALA A 84 0.14 15.07 16.38
N LEU A 85 1.00 15.11 15.37
CA LEU A 85 2.45 15.09 15.58
C LEU A 85 2.87 16.40 16.28
N PRO A 86 3.83 16.37 17.23
CA PRO A 86 4.33 17.58 17.88
C PRO A 86 4.81 18.65 16.88
N ALA A 87 5.35 18.20 15.75
CA ALA A 87 5.58 19.00 14.55
C ALA A 87 5.36 18.10 13.32
N PRO A 88 4.89 18.64 12.18
CA PRO A 88 4.83 17.88 10.94
C PRO A 88 6.18 17.24 10.59
N VAL A 89 6.15 16.05 9.99
CA VAL A 89 7.35 15.30 9.59
C VAL A 89 7.35 15.15 8.08
N THR A 90 8.41 15.64 7.44
CA THR A 90 8.63 15.52 6.00
C THR A 90 9.70 14.47 5.72
N LEU A 91 9.35 13.50 4.87
CA LEU A 91 10.15 12.32 4.56
C LEU A 91 10.07 12.00 3.07
N ASP A 92 11.13 11.40 2.56
CA ASP A 92 11.27 11.01 1.16
C ASP A 92 11.02 9.51 1.03
N LEU A 93 9.89 9.14 0.44
CA LEU A 93 9.50 7.74 0.24
C LEU A 93 10.48 7.00 -0.66
N ALA A 94 10.97 7.64 -1.73
CA ALA A 94 11.91 7.02 -2.68
C ALA A 94 13.25 6.63 -2.02
N ALA A 95 13.61 7.25 -0.90
CA ALA A 95 14.79 6.90 -0.11
C ALA A 95 14.58 5.68 0.82
N LEU A 96 13.34 5.26 1.09
CA LEU A 96 12.98 4.23 2.07
C LEU A 96 13.07 2.81 1.51
N ASN A 97 14.21 2.50 0.89
CA ASN A 97 14.44 1.28 0.15
C ASN A 97 15.33 0.30 0.94
N ASN A 98 15.51 -0.94 0.46
CA ASN A 98 16.34 -1.96 1.10
C ASN A 98 15.98 -2.19 2.59
N GLY A 99 14.68 -2.29 2.82
CA GLY A 99 14.08 -2.46 4.14
C GLY A 99 14.22 -1.27 5.09
N THR A 100 14.77 -0.13 4.68
CA THR A 100 14.84 1.06 5.54
C THR A 100 13.44 1.65 5.81
N TRP A 101 13.31 2.35 6.94
CA TRP A 101 12.10 3.06 7.32
C TRP A 101 12.45 4.27 8.16
N ASP A 102 11.60 5.28 8.10
CA ASP A 102 11.69 6.48 8.93
C ASP A 102 10.60 6.47 10.00
N THR A 103 10.97 6.84 11.22
CA THR A 103 10.04 6.81 12.37
C THR A 103 9.19 8.07 12.39
N LEU A 104 7.86 7.90 12.33
CA LEU A 104 6.90 8.98 12.57
C LEU A 104 6.66 9.21 14.06
N TRP A 105 6.54 8.13 14.83
CA TRP A 105 6.24 8.18 16.26
C TRP A 105 6.92 7.02 16.98
N SER A 106 7.63 7.28 18.09
CA SER A 106 8.46 6.27 18.76
C SER A 106 7.85 5.62 20.01
N GLY A 107 6.87 6.26 20.64
CA GLY A 107 6.22 5.76 21.86
C GLY A 107 4.79 6.28 22.05
N LEU A 108 3.94 6.03 21.06
CA LEU A 108 2.53 6.40 21.10
C LEU A 108 1.78 5.53 22.11
N ALA A 109 1.07 6.12 23.06
CA ALA A 109 0.23 5.38 23.99
C ALA A 109 -1.18 5.20 23.41
N LEU A 110 -1.52 3.97 23.03
CA LEU A 110 -2.87 3.60 22.58
C LEU A 110 -3.58 2.77 23.67
N PRO A 111 -4.89 2.97 23.91
CA PRO A 111 -5.68 2.03 24.69
C PRO A 111 -5.53 0.59 24.18
N VAL A 112 -5.43 -0.37 25.09
CA VAL A 112 -5.42 -1.80 24.77
C VAL A 112 -6.72 -2.15 24.03
N GLY A 113 -6.59 -2.87 22.90
CA GLY A 113 -7.71 -3.21 22.04
C GLY A 113 -7.28 -3.71 20.67
N ASN A 114 -8.26 -4.17 19.89
CA ASN A 114 -8.09 -4.52 18.48
C ASN A 114 -8.40 -3.29 17.62
N TYR A 115 -7.45 -2.91 16.77
CA TYR A 115 -7.59 -1.80 15.84
C TYR A 115 -7.71 -2.35 14.43
N GLN A 116 -8.61 -1.75 13.65
CA GLN A 116 -8.89 -2.20 12.29
C GLN A 116 -8.60 -1.15 11.23
N GLN A 117 -8.24 0.07 11.64
CA GLN A 117 -7.99 1.16 10.71
C GLN A 117 -6.93 2.13 11.23
N ILE A 118 -6.11 2.62 10.31
CA ILE A 118 -5.18 3.74 10.50
C ILE A 118 -5.50 4.80 9.45
N ARG A 119 -5.42 6.09 9.82
CA ARG A 119 -5.38 7.19 8.84
C ARG A 119 -4.11 8.02 9.00
N LEU A 120 -3.45 8.31 7.88
CA LEU A 120 -2.36 9.28 7.81
C LEU A 120 -2.91 10.61 7.28
N ILE A 121 -2.87 11.65 8.10
CA ILE A 121 -3.25 13.00 7.67
C ILE A 121 -2.00 13.71 7.17
N LEU A 122 -2.00 14.10 5.89
CA LEU A 122 -0.91 14.84 5.28
C LEU A 122 -1.17 16.35 5.29
N ALA A 123 -0.11 17.14 5.19
CA ALA A 123 -0.22 18.55 4.83
C ALA A 123 -0.80 18.68 3.43
N GLY A 124 -1.70 19.64 3.22
CA GLY A 124 -2.13 20.00 1.87
C GLY A 124 -0.92 20.50 1.09
N THR A 125 -0.83 20.11 -0.18
CA THR A 125 0.32 20.45 -1.02
C THR A 125 0.52 21.96 -1.15
N ASN A 126 -0.59 22.70 -1.16
CA ASN A 126 -0.65 24.16 -1.25
C ASN A 126 -0.90 24.85 0.10
N ASP A 127 -0.98 24.11 1.21
CA ASP A 127 -1.00 24.70 2.57
C ASP A 127 0.29 25.52 2.77
N PRO A 128 0.31 26.48 3.71
CA PRO A 128 1.56 27.13 4.13
C PRO A 128 2.67 26.10 4.37
N LEU A 129 3.85 26.35 3.80
CA LEU A 129 4.97 25.42 3.86
C LEU A 129 5.33 25.13 5.32
N THR A 130 5.38 23.85 5.69
CA THR A 130 5.74 23.46 7.04
C THR A 130 7.24 23.68 7.27
N PRO A 131 7.68 23.92 8.51
CA PRO A 131 9.11 24.01 8.83
C PRO A 131 9.90 22.75 8.44
N SER A 132 9.28 21.58 8.48
CA SER A 132 9.92 20.31 8.10
C SER A 132 10.19 20.22 6.59
N ALA A 133 9.29 20.76 5.76
CA ALA A 133 9.47 20.82 4.31
C ALA A 133 10.47 21.92 3.91
N ASP A 134 10.42 23.07 4.59
CA ASP A 134 11.34 24.20 4.38
C ASP A 134 12.81 23.81 4.63
N VAL A 135 13.09 23.09 5.73
CA VAL A 135 14.45 22.59 6.04
C VAL A 135 14.99 21.63 4.98
N LYS A 136 14.12 20.97 4.22
CA LYS A 136 14.47 20.09 3.09
C LYS A 136 14.64 20.87 1.77
N GLY A 137 14.41 22.18 1.77
CA GLY A 137 14.49 23.03 0.57
C GLY A 137 13.36 22.78 -0.43
N LEU A 138 12.19 22.31 0.04
CA LEU A 138 11.05 22.04 -0.82
C LEU A 138 10.26 23.31 -1.12
N LEU A 139 9.56 23.32 -2.25
CA LEU A 139 8.65 24.39 -2.65
C LEU A 139 7.22 24.14 -2.19
N TYR A 140 6.89 22.86 -1.96
CA TYR A 140 5.57 22.38 -1.55
C TYR A 140 5.70 21.42 -0.39
N ASN A 141 4.64 21.28 0.40
CA ASN A 141 4.62 20.30 1.50
C ASN A 141 4.73 18.85 1.01
N ASN A 142 4.24 18.58 -0.20
CA ASN A 142 4.42 17.29 -0.86
C ASN A 142 4.92 17.55 -2.28
N GLN A 143 5.99 16.88 -2.67
CA GLN A 143 6.74 17.22 -3.88
C GLN A 143 7.41 15.98 -4.46
N VAL A 144 7.41 15.83 -5.77
CA VAL A 144 8.26 14.85 -6.46
C VAL A 144 9.43 15.56 -7.13
N TYR A 145 10.54 14.84 -7.30
CA TYR A 145 11.56 15.18 -8.28
C TYR A 145 11.52 14.16 -9.41
N ASP A 146 11.34 14.66 -10.62
CA ASP A 146 11.43 13.87 -11.85
C ASP A 146 12.53 14.47 -12.72
N ASN A 147 13.57 13.68 -12.97
CA ASN A 147 14.75 14.06 -13.73
C ASN A 147 15.37 15.39 -13.23
N GLY A 148 15.53 15.50 -11.91
CA GLY A 148 16.09 16.65 -11.21
C GLY A 148 15.17 17.88 -11.11
N SER A 149 13.96 17.84 -11.67
CA SER A 149 13.01 18.96 -11.63
C SER A 149 11.93 18.76 -10.56
N PRO A 150 11.65 19.76 -9.72
CA PRO A 150 10.63 19.64 -8.67
C PRO A 150 9.22 19.89 -9.22
N TYR A 151 8.27 19.05 -8.82
CA TYR A 151 6.85 19.20 -9.15
C TYR A 151 5.96 18.98 -7.92
N PRO A 152 4.84 19.72 -7.77
CA PRO A 152 3.92 19.50 -6.67
C PRO A 152 3.30 18.11 -6.77
N LEU A 153 3.28 17.38 -5.65
CA LEU A 153 2.54 16.13 -5.52
C LEU A 153 1.18 16.45 -4.90
N VAL A 154 0.11 16.40 -5.69
CA VAL A 154 -1.24 16.63 -5.16
C VAL A 154 -1.61 15.46 -4.25
N ILE A 155 -2.05 15.79 -3.03
CA ILE A 155 -2.67 14.83 -2.11
C ILE A 155 -4.18 15.07 -2.16
N PRO A 156 -4.91 14.21 -2.87
CA PRO A 156 -6.34 14.32 -2.92
C PRO A 156 -6.97 14.22 -1.54
N ALA A 157 -7.90 15.13 -1.23
CA ALA A 157 -8.62 15.13 0.04
C ALA A 157 -7.71 15.00 1.27
N ALA A 158 -6.57 15.73 1.29
CA ALA A 158 -5.55 15.64 2.34
C ALA A 158 -6.10 15.77 3.78
N LYS A 159 -7.20 16.52 3.95
CA LYS A 159 -7.92 16.69 5.23
C LYS A 159 -8.52 15.38 5.77
N ASN A 160 -8.97 14.49 4.89
CA ASN A 160 -9.59 13.22 5.25
C ASN A 160 -8.55 12.15 5.60
N GLY A 161 -7.33 12.37 5.11
CA GLY A 161 -6.21 11.47 5.27
C GLY A 161 -6.33 10.19 4.45
N ILE A 162 -5.20 9.51 4.36
CA ILE A 162 -5.06 8.26 3.64
C ILE A 162 -5.48 7.12 4.56
N LYS A 163 -6.52 6.39 4.17
CA LYS A 163 -7.05 5.24 4.90
C LYS A 163 -6.21 3.98 4.66
N LEU A 164 -5.89 3.28 5.74
CA LEU A 164 -5.33 1.94 5.76
C LEU A 164 -6.25 1.05 6.59
N ILE A 165 -6.70 -0.05 5.99
CA ILE A 165 -7.53 -1.07 6.65
C ILE A 165 -6.65 -2.26 7.02
N GLY A 166 -6.82 -2.78 8.23
CA GLY A 166 -6.02 -3.90 8.75
C GLY A 166 -6.67 -4.54 9.96
N SER A 167 -5.94 -5.38 10.68
CA SER A 167 -6.30 -5.78 12.04
C SER A 167 -5.05 -6.05 12.87
N PHE A 168 -4.91 -5.36 14.00
CA PHE A 168 -3.78 -5.55 14.91
C PHE A 168 -4.20 -5.30 16.36
N ASN A 169 -3.56 -6.01 17.29
CA ASN A 169 -3.85 -5.92 18.71
C ASN A 169 -2.80 -5.08 19.44
N VAL A 170 -3.25 -4.06 20.17
CA VAL A 170 -2.41 -3.32 21.12
C VAL A 170 -2.58 -3.97 22.49
N THR A 171 -1.47 -4.38 23.10
CA THR A 171 -1.44 -4.93 24.46
C THR A 171 -0.55 -4.07 25.37
N SER A 172 -0.74 -4.18 26.69
CA SER A 172 0.12 -3.50 27.66
C SER A 172 1.44 -4.24 27.94
N ALA A 173 1.60 -5.48 27.44
CA ALA A 173 2.72 -6.34 27.77
C ALA A 173 3.92 -6.13 26.83
N THR A 174 3.68 -5.94 25.54
CA THR A 174 4.72 -5.85 24.52
C THR A 174 4.51 -4.62 23.64
N PRO A 175 5.54 -3.78 23.42
CA PRO A 175 5.47 -2.70 22.45
C PRO A 175 5.18 -3.23 21.05
N LEU A 176 4.33 -2.53 20.31
CA LEU A 176 4.00 -2.84 18.91
C LEU A 176 4.77 -1.90 17.98
N HIS A 177 5.42 -2.44 16.94
CA HIS A 177 6.03 -1.61 15.90
C HIS A 177 5.30 -1.84 14.58
N ILE A 178 4.50 -0.83 14.21
CA ILE A 178 3.78 -0.77 12.94
C ILE A 178 4.66 -0.05 11.93
N VAL A 179 4.97 -0.71 10.82
CA VAL A 179 5.61 -0.08 9.66
C VAL A 179 4.55 0.00 8.57
N ILE A 180 4.19 1.22 8.17
CA ILE A 180 3.25 1.49 7.09
C ILE A 180 4.03 1.60 5.79
N ASP A 181 3.58 0.89 4.78
CA ASP A 181 4.23 0.74 3.49
C ASP A 181 3.47 1.53 2.43
N PHE A 182 4.18 2.45 1.78
CA PHE A 182 3.79 3.03 0.51
C PHE A 182 4.33 2.15 -0.63
N ASP A 183 3.78 2.34 -1.81
CA ASP A 183 4.35 1.78 -3.03
C ASP A 183 4.38 2.88 -4.08
N VAL A 184 5.38 3.76 -4.02
CA VAL A 184 5.47 4.94 -4.91
C VAL A 184 5.31 4.58 -6.38
N THR A 185 5.81 3.42 -6.81
CA THR A 185 5.67 2.93 -8.19
C THR A 185 4.20 2.70 -8.60
N HIS A 186 3.33 2.36 -7.65
CA HIS A 186 1.89 2.17 -7.86
C HIS A 186 1.02 3.32 -7.34
N ASP A 187 1.57 4.14 -6.44
CA ASP A 187 0.85 5.17 -5.71
C ASP A 187 1.00 6.55 -6.35
N VAL A 188 2.09 6.84 -7.07
CA VAL A 188 2.29 8.16 -7.69
C VAL A 188 1.99 8.09 -9.20
N VAL A 189 1.05 8.92 -9.64
CA VAL A 189 0.62 8.98 -11.04
C VAL A 189 0.93 10.35 -11.63
N GLU A 190 1.70 10.40 -12.72
CA GLU A 190 1.83 11.59 -13.54
C GLU A 190 0.54 11.80 -14.36
N THR A 191 -0.11 12.95 -14.19
CA THR A 191 -1.32 13.30 -14.94
C THR A 191 -1.03 14.14 -16.19
N GLY A 192 0.24 14.46 -16.41
CA GLY A 192 0.76 15.23 -17.54
C GLY A 192 0.95 16.71 -17.21
N SER A 193 1.73 17.41 -18.05
CA SER A 193 2.13 18.82 -17.82
C SER A 193 2.84 19.05 -16.48
N GLY A 194 3.63 18.08 -16.00
CA GLY A 194 4.37 18.19 -14.73
C GLY A 194 3.47 18.14 -13.49
N LYS A 195 2.32 17.48 -13.57
CA LYS A 195 1.42 17.27 -12.44
C LYS A 195 1.48 15.82 -11.97
N TYR A 196 1.58 15.64 -10.66
CA TYR A 196 1.59 14.32 -10.02
C TYR A 196 0.51 14.26 -8.95
N ILE A 197 -0.09 13.09 -8.80
CA ILE A 197 -1.11 12.83 -7.78
C ILE A 197 -0.73 11.57 -7.01
N LEU A 198 -0.88 11.62 -5.68
CA LEU A 198 -0.75 10.45 -4.82
C LEU A 198 -2.11 9.72 -4.73
N LYS A 199 -2.11 8.44 -5.07
CA LYS A 199 -3.21 7.48 -5.00
C LYS A 199 -2.82 6.26 -4.15
N PRO A 200 -2.57 6.48 -2.85
CA PRO A 200 -1.84 5.52 -2.05
C PRO A 200 -2.67 4.27 -1.73
N ARG A 201 -2.07 3.09 -1.87
CA ARG A 201 -2.61 1.79 -1.46
C ARG A 201 -1.77 1.24 -0.31
N LEU A 202 -1.96 1.82 0.88
CA LEU A 202 -1.11 1.51 2.01
C LEU A 202 -1.26 0.06 2.48
N LYS A 203 -0.12 -0.55 2.82
CA LYS A 203 -0.05 -1.81 3.57
C LYS A 203 0.62 -1.54 4.92
N TYR A 204 0.57 -2.49 5.84
CA TYR A 204 1.35 -2.41 7.07
C TYR A 204 1.98 -3.75 7.43
N PHE A 205 3.02 -3.67 8.24
CA PHE A 205 3.72 -4.81 8.81
C PHE A 205 3.90 -4.62 10.31
N LEU A 206 3.73 -5.70 11.05
CA LEU A 206 4.04 -5.77 12.48
C LEU A 206 5.46 -6.33 12.64
N VAL A 207 6.45 -5.45 12.61
CA VAL A 207 7.86 -5.85 12.63
C VAL A 207 8.32 -6.23 14.04
N SER A 208 9.45 -6.94 14.12
CA SER A 208 9.95 -7.53 15.37
C SER A 208 9.01 -8.56 15.99
N THR A 209 8.17 -9.18 15.15
CA THR A 209 7.33 -10.32 15.49
C THR A 209 7.71 -11.52 14.60
N PRO A 210 7.30 -12.76 14.95
CA PRO A 210 7.45 -13.91 14.07
C PRO A 210 6.66 -13.80 12.76
N GLU A 211 5.76 -12.83 12.61
CA GLU A 211 4.93 -12.63 11.41
C GLU A 211 5.70 -12.00 10.25
N THR A 212 6.92 -11.50 10.51
CA THR A 212 7.77 -10.88 9.49
C THR A 212 9.09 -11.63 9.31
N GLY A 213 9.54 -11.74 8.07
CA GLY A 213 10.83 -12.29 7.68
C GLY A 213 11.55 -11.40 6.66
N ALA A 214 12.82 -11.69 6.41
CA ALA A 214 13.68 -10.99 5.47
C ALA A 214 14.21 -11.94 4.40
N ILE A 215 14.35 -11.44 3.18
CA ILE A 215 15.19 -12.07 2.14
C ILE A 215 16.31 -11.10 1.83
N VAL A 216 17.56 -11.57 1.91
CA VAL A 216 18.76 -10.77 1.61
C VAL A 216 19.68 -11.61 0.75
N GLY A 217 20.27 -10.97 -0.25
CA GLY A 217 21.25 -11.63 -1.11
C GLY A 217 22.14 -10.62 -1.80
N THR A 218 22.99 -11.14 -2.68
CA THR A 218 23.87 -10.34 -3.53
C THR A 218 23.63 -10.67 -4.99
N LEU A 219 23.49 -9.64 -5.81
CA LEU A 219 23.53 -9.75 -7.26
C LEU A 219 24.98 -9.54 -7.72
N LEU A 220 25.62 -10.64 -8.10
CA LEU A 220 26.99 -10.69 -8.57
C LEU A 220 27.07 -10.54 -10.09
N ARG A 221 28.27 -10.21 -10.56
CA ARG A 221 28.59 -10.31 -11.98
C ARG A 221 29.21 -11.65 -12.33
N PRO A 222 29.09 -12.07 -13.60
CA PRO A 222 29.84 -13.23 -14.09
C PRO A 222 31.36 -13.11 -13.93
N ASP A 223 31.90 -11.89 -13.88
CA ASP A 223 33.33 -11.61 -13.69
C ASP A 223 33.73 -11.37 -12.22
N GLY A 224 32.79 -11.45 -11.29
CA GLY A 224 33.01 -11.23 -9.86
C GLY A 224 33.20 -9.77 -9.42
N THR A 225 33.00 -8.78 -10.31
CA THR A 225 33.13 -7.35 -9.95
C THR A 225 31.83 -6.74 -9.38
N PRO A 226 31.87 -5.60 -8.66
CA PRO A 226 30.68 -5.02 -8.01
C PRO A 226 29.62 -4.52 -9.00
N PHE A 227 28.32 -4.65 -8.66
CA PHE A 227 27.18 -4.28 -9.50
C PHE A 227 27.28 -2.86 -10.11
N ALA A 228 27.75 -1.86 -9.35
CA ALA A 228 27.82 -0.43 -9.73
C ALA A 228 28.50 -0.05 -11.07
N ASN A 229 29.45 -0.84 -11.59
CA ASN A 229 30.14 -0.44 -12.83
C ASN A 229 29.30 -0.64 -14.12
N TYR A 230 28.03 -1.09 -14.03
CA TYR A 230 27.17 -1.14 -15.20
C TYR A 230 26.50 0.22 -15.37
N THR A 231 27.16 1.10 -16.12
CA THR A 231 26.56 2.37 -16.49
C THR A 231 25.23 2.12 -17.21
N GLY A 232 24.14 2.65 -16.66
CA GLY A 232 22.80 2.51 -17.22
C GLY A 232 22.07 1.23 -16.86
N VAL A 233 22.61 0.33 -16.02
CA VAL A 233 21.85 -0.83 -15.51
C VAL A 233 21.36 -0.53 -14.10
N ASN A 234 20.06 -0.66 -13.90
CA ASN A 234 19.43 -0.71 -12.59
C ASN A 234 18.79 -2.08 -12.42
N ALA A 235 18.83 -2.64 -11.22
CA ALA A 235 18.15 -3.89 -10.90
C ALA A 235 17.12 -3.63 -9.80
N ILE A 236 15.90 -4.09 -10.04
CA ILE A 236 14.84 -4.22 -9.05
C ILE A 236 14.66 -5.71 -8.82
N ILE A 237 14.57 -6.08 -7.55
CA ILE A 237 14.20 -7.43 -7.13
C ILE A 237 12.84 -7.34 -6.48
N LYS A 238 11.91 -8.15 -6.96
CA LYS A 238 10.55 -8.28 -6.43
C LYS A 238 10.41 -9.64 -5.79
N ALA A 239 9.91 -9.71 -4.56
CA ALA A 239 9.32 -10.93 -4.03
C ALA A 239 7.86 -10.98 -4.45
N GLU A 240 7.53 -11.98 -5.27
CA GLU A 240 6.17 -12.24 -5.72
C GLU A 240 5.61 -13.51 -5.07
N ALA A 241 4.31 -13.48 -4.80
CA ALA A 241 3.56 -14.63 -4.31
C ALA A 241 2.16 -14.62 -4.96
N PRO A 242 1.44 -15.76 -4.97
CA PRO A 242 0.13 -15.85 -5.58
C PRO A 242 -0.84 -14.75 -5.12
N GLU A 243 -1.58 -14.21 -6.07
CA GLU A 243 -2.59 -13.18 -5.91
C GLU A 243 -3.74 -13.43 -6.87
N THR A 244 -4.96 -13.15 -6.43
CA THR A 244 -6.15 -13.37 -7.23
C THR A 244 -6.56 -12.07 -7.92
N ILE A 245 -6.84 -12.14 -9.22
CA ILE A 245 -7.54 -11.11 -9.97
C ILE A 245 -8.98 -11.59 -10.17
N ASP A 246 -9.92 -10.87 -9.57
CA ASP A 246 -11.35 -11.17 -9.67
C ASP A 246 -12.00 -10.40 -10.82
N PHE A 247 -12.73 -11.14 -11.66
CA PHE A 247 -13.60 -10.64 -12.73
C PHE A 247 -15.07 -10.80 -12.31
N PRO A 248 -16.04 -10.21 -13.02
CA PRO A 248 -17.45 -10.28 -12.64
C PRO A 248 -17.98 -11.71 -12.43
N THR A 249 -17.47 -12.68 -13.21
CA THR A 249 -17.97 -14.06 -13.24
C THR A 249 -16.89 -15.12 -13.12
N SER A 250 -15.64 -14.74 -12.86
CA SER A 250 -14.50 -15.65 -12.79
C SER A 250 -13.37 -15.03 -11.99
N SER A 251 -12.38 -15.81 -11.62
CA SER A 251 -11.12 -15.31 -11.09
C SER A 251 -9.95 -16.00 -11.77
N THR A 252 -8.79 -15.35 -11.74
CA THR A 252 -7.53 -15.95 -12.14
C THR A 252 -6.48 -15.68 -11.06
N THR A 253 -5.47 -16.54 -10.98
CA THR A 253 -4.37 -16.37 -10.04
C THR A 253 -3.12 -16.00 -10.84
N VAL A 254 -2.42 -14.98 -10.37
CA VAL A 254 -1.15 -14.48 -10.92
C VAL A 254 -0.14 -14.35 -9.78
N MET A 255 1.13 -14.20 -10.10
CA MET A 255 2.11 -13.75 -9.11
C MET A 255 2.01 -12.24 -8.96
N GLY A 256 1.83 -11.78 -7.72
CA GLY A 256 1.71 -10.37 -7.37
C GLY A 256 2.85 -9.93 -6.45
N ILE A 257 3.29 -8.69 -6.59
CA ILE A 257 4.41 -8.12 -5.83
C ILE A 257 4.01 -7.96 -4.37
N LYS A 258 4.72 -8.64 -3.47
CA LYS A 258 4.55 -8.52 -2.01
C LYS A 258 5.58 -7.57 -1.39
N ARG A 259 6.76 -7.48 -1.98
CA ARG A 259 7.81 -6.50 -1.65
C ARG A 259 8.72 -6.31 -2.84
N ALA A 260 9.31 -5.13 -2.99
CA ALA A 260 10.38 -4.90 -3.94
C ALA A 260 11.51 -4.09 -3.30
N THR A 261 12.71 -4.18 -3.86
CA THR A 261 13.86 -3.36 -3.48
C THR A 261 14.76 -3.10 -4.69
N SER A 262 15.44 -1.96 -4.70
CA SER A 262 16.55 -1.74 -5.64
C SER A 262 17.79 -2.48 -5.15
N VAL A 263 18.60 -2.97 -6.08
CA VAL A 263 19.93 -3.48 -5.77
C VAL A 263 20.88 -2.31 -5.50
N ARG A 264 21.61 -2.38 -4.38
CA ARG A 264 22.59 -1.36 -4.01
C ARG A 264 23.81 -1.39 -4.95
N PRO A 265 24.61 -0.30 -5.00
CA PRO A 265 25.83 -0.27 -5.80
C PRO A 265 26.82 -1.43 -5.51
N ASP A 266 26.86 -1.93 -4.27
CA ASP A 266 27.68 -3.08 -3.87
C ASP A 266 27.10 -4.45 -4.28
N GLY A 267 25.93 -4.47 -4.93
CA GLY A 267 25.22 -5.68 -5.35
C GLY A 267 24.28 -6.25 -4.30
N THR A 268 24.31 -5.76 -3.05
CA THR A 268 23.42 -6.27 -2.00
C THR A 268 21.99 -5.79 -2.18
N PHE A 269 21.05 -6.58 -1.69
CA PHE A 269 19.64 -6.20 -1.63
C PHE A 269 18.98 -6.72 -0.36
N VAL A 270 17.96 -6.02 0.13
CA VAL A 270 17.17 -6.42 1.31
C VAL A 270 15.68 -6.28 1.01
N LEU A 271 14.97 -7.40 0.96
CA LEU A 271 13.52 -7.47 0.95
C LEU A 271 13.04 -7.69 2.38
N TYR A 272 12.66 -6.60 3.04
CA TYR A 272 12.13 -6.62 4.40
C TYR A 272 11.22 -5.40 4.63
N PRO A 273 10.18 -5.49 5.45
CA PRO A 273 9.57 -6.74 5.94
C PRO A 273 8.82 -7.49 4.83
N LEU A 274 8.80 -8.82 4.93
CA LEU A 274 7.93 -9.72 4.19
C LEU A 274 7.07 -10.50 5.19
N PRO A 275 5.82 -10.86 4.85
CA PRO A 275 5.10 -11.87 5.62
C PRO A 275 5.95 -13.15 5.72
N ALA A 276 6.13 -13.64 6.95
CA ALA A 276 6.93 -14.83 7.23
C ALA A 276 6.18 -16.13 6.88
N ASP A 277 6.90 -17.25 6.99
CA ASP A 277 6.36 -18.63 6.89
C ASP A 277 5.74 -18.95 5.51
N THR A 278 6.31 -18.36 4.47
CA THR A 278 5.97 -18.64 3.08
C THR A 278 7.21 -18.54 2.20
N THR A 279 7.12 -19.13 1.02
CA THR A 279 8.13 -18.98 -0.03
C THR A 279 7.68 -17.91 -1.01
N TYR A 280 8.66 -17.21 -1.56
CA TYR A 280 8.47 -16.18 -2.58
C TYR A 280 9.26 -16.55 -3.82
N ASP A 281 8.75 -16.15 -4.97
CA ASP A 281 9.53 -16.16 -6.19
C ASP A 281 10.14 -14.78 -6.39
N LEU A 282 11.46 -14.74 -6.56
CA LEU A 282 12.17 -13.50 -6.81
C LEU A 282 12.22 -13.21 -8.30
N VAL A 283 11.54 -12.14 -8.73
CA VAL A 283 11.62 -11.61 -10.09
C VAL A 283 12.67 -10.50 -10.12
N ILE A 284 13.77 -10.74 -10.81
CA ILE A 284 14.86 -9.80 -11.03
C ILE A 284 14.74 -9.18 -12.42
N GLN A 285 14.68 -7.86 -12.46
CA GLN A 285 14.50 -7.11 -13.70
C GLN A 285 15.13 -5.72 -13.61
N GLY A 286 15.12 -5.00 -14.73
CA GLY A 286 15.54 -3.61 -14.82
C GLY A 286 16.22 -3.32 -16.15
N ASN A 287 16.75 -2.11 -16.31
CA ASN A 287 17.33 -1.70 -17.58
C ASN A 287 18.56 -2.54 -17.93
N GLY A 288 18.57 -3.13 -19.12
CA GLY A 288 19.65 -4.02 -19.57
C GLY A 288 19.67 -5.40 -18.91
N ILE A 289 18.67 -5.75 -18.09
CA ILE A 289 18.60 -7.06 -17.43
C ILE A 289 17.60 -7.94 -18.16
N ARG A 290 18.01 -9.17 -18.45
CA ARG A 290 17.09 -10.20 -18.91
C ARG A 290 16.29 -10.68 -17.71
N THR A 291 14.96 -10.74 -17.81
CA THR A 291 14.11 -11.16 -16.69
C THR A 291 14.56 -12.51 -16.12
N MET A 292 14.88 -12.52 -14.82
CA MET A 292 15.27 -13.72 -14.09
C MET A 292 14.23 -14.02 -13.01
N ILE A 293 13.94 -15.29 -12.78
CA ILE A 293 13.01 -15.78 -11.77
C ILE A 293 13.73 -16.83 -10.93
N LEU A 294 13.88 -16.59 -9.63
CA LEU A 294 14.37 -17.57 -8.67
C LEU A 294 13.20 -18.02 -7.80
N ARG A 295 12.79 -19.28 -7.95
CA ARG A 295 11.60 -19.81 -7.27
C ARG A 295 11.89 -20.31 -5.88
N ASP A 296 10.84 -20.38 -5.06
CA ASP A 296 10.82 -21.05 -3.75
C ASP A 296 11.80 -20.48 -2.71
N VAL A 297 12.05 -19.16 -2.72
CA VAL A 297 12.94 -18.51 -1.75
C VAL A 297 12.22 -18.30 -0.41
N PRO A 298 12.70 -18.86 0.71
CA PRO A 298 12.04 -18.74 2.01
C PRO A 298 12.27 -17.37 2.64
N ALA A 299 11.24 -16.81 3.29
CA ALA A 299 11.37 -15.71 4.24
C ALA A 299 11.25 -16.22 5.68
N ASP A 300 12.41 -16.45 6.31
CA ASP A 300 12.47 -17.08 7.63
C ASP A 300 11.78 -16.24 8.72
N PRO A 301 10.85 -16.81 9.52
CA PRO A 301 10.14 -16.11 10.58
C PRO A 301 11.03 -15.43 11.61
N GLY A 302 10.73 -14.17 11.94
CA GLY A 302 11.44 -13.39 12.96
C GLY A 302 12.84 -12.92 12.55
N THR A 303 13.25 -13.16 11.30
CA THR A 303 14.51 -12.62 10.79
C THR A 303 14.42 -11.11 10.59
N ALA A 304 15.49 -10.42 10.99
CA ALA A 304 15.67 -9.00 10.73
C ALA A 304 16.69 -8.81 9.59
N LYS A 305 16.88 -7.56 9.16
CA LYS A 305 17.80 -7.15 8.07
C LYS A 305 19.24 -7.70 8.13
N VAL A 306 19.68 -8.23 9.28
CA VAL A 306 21.08 -8.53 9.60
C VAL A 306 21.37 -10.01 9.90
N THR A 307 20.38 -10.90 9.74
CA THR A 307 20.58 -12.36 9.91
C THR A 307 19.73 -13.17 8.94
N PRO A 308 20.19 -13.36 7.70
CA PRO A 308 19.65 -14.46 6.89
C PRO A 308 20.73 -15.29 6.20
N SER A 309 20.33 -16.47 5.74
CA SER A 309 21.02 -17.26 4.73
C SER A 309 21.26 -16.39 3.50
N MET A 310 22.49 -15.92 3.30
CA MET A 310 22.84 -15.17 2.10
C MET A 310 23.03 -16.14 0.94
N PHE A 311 22.44 -15.82 -0.20
CA PHE A 311 22.71 -16.49 -1.46
C PHE A 311 23.07 -15.46 -2.53
N ASP A 312 23.89 -15.89 -3.48
CA ASP A 312 24.30 -15.04 -4.57
C ASP A 312 23.55 -15.40 -5.86
N ILE A 313 23.21 -14.39 -6.64
CA ILE A 313 22.64 -14.51 -7.98
C ILE A 313 23.65 -13.95 -8.97
N GLU A 314 24.06 -14.74 -9.97
CA GLU A 314 24.88 -14.21 -11.07
C GLU A 314 23.99 -13.49 -12.10
N LEU A 315 24.17 -12.18 -12.25
CA LEU A 315 23.42 -11.36 -13.19
C LEU A 315 23.67 -11.79 -14.63
N ARG A 316 22.57 -11.89 -15.40
CA ARG A 316 22.60 -12.08 -16.85
C ARG A 316 22.04 -10.84 -17.56
N ILE A 317 22.91 -10.14 -18.29
CA ILE A 317 22.53 -8.95 -19.07
C ILE A 317 21.75 -9.40 -20.31
N GLY A 318 20.65 -8.71 -20.60
CA GLY A 318 19.94 -8.81 -21.86
C GLY A 318 20.50 -7.78 -22.85
N HIS A 319 21.14 -8.23 -23.93
CA HIS A 319 21.87 -7.35 -24.83
C HIS A 319 21.06 -6.85 -26.04
N GLN A 320 19.78 -6.51 -25.87
CA GLN A 320 18.93 -5.92 -26.93
C GLN A 320 18.01 -4.83 -26.35
N PRO A 321 17.70 -3.77 -27.12
CA PRO A 321 16.78 -2.73 -26.67
C PRO A 321 15.38 -3.34 -26.47
N PRO A 322 14.66 -2.94 -25.41
CA PRO A 322 13.27 -3.35 -25.23
C PRO A 322 12.43 -2.87 -26.43
N TYR A 323 11.37 -3.60 -26.77
CA TYR A 323 10.38 -3.08 -27.71
C TYR A 323 9.33 -2.27 -26.96
N LEU A 324 8.83 -1.24 -27.62
CA LEU A 324 7.91 -0.28 -27.02
C LEU A 324 6.49 -0.72 -27.29
N VAL A 325 5.67 -0.75 -26.24
CA VAL A 325 4.24 -0.98 -26.32
C VAL A 325 3.47 0.27 -25.90
N SER A 326 2.25 0.36 -26.40
CA SER A 326 1.31 1.42 -26.07
C SER A 326 -0.06 0.81 -25.84
N GLY A 327 -0.98 1.56 -25.27
CA GLY A 327 -2.32 1.03 -25.07
C GLY A 327 -3.28 2.07 -24.55
N GLN A 328 -4.53 1.66 -24.46
CA GLN A 328 -5.62 2.50 -23.98
C GLN A 328 -6.52 1.72 -23.03
N VAL A 329 -6.95 2.35 -21.94
CA VAL A 329 -7.92 1.82 -20.99
C VAL A 329 -9.07 2.80 -20.86
N VAL A 330 -10.27 2.35 -21.23
CA VAL A 330 -11.49 3.19 -21.29
C VAL A 330 -12.67 2.52 -20.60
N ASN A 331 -13.61 3.35 -20.16
CA ASN A 331 -14.84 2.92 -19.50
C ASN A 331 -15.79 2.31 -20.55
N ALA A 332 -16.13 1.04 -20.36
CA ALA A 332 -16.99 0.27 -21.27
C ALA A 332 -18.40 0.88 -21.44
N ASP A 333 -18.89 1.60 -20.41
CA ASP A 333 -20.26 2.12 -20.35
C ASP A 333 -20.41 3.54 -20.91
N SER A 334 -19.33 4.13 -21.43
CA SER A 334 -19.32 5.52 -21.94
C SER A 334 -19.30 5.60 -23.46
N ASP A 335 -20.07 6.53 -24.04
CA ASP A 335 -20.07 6.88 -25.47
C ASP A 335 -20.04 8.42 -25.67
N PRO A 336 -18.95 9.00 -26.20
CA PRO A 336 -17.71 8.31 -26.60
C PRO A 336 -16.95 7.75 -25.40
N TYR A 337 -16.11 6.74 -25.64
CA TYR A 337 -15.29 6.11 -24.61
C TYR A 337 -14.45 7.13 -23.82
N GLU A 338 -14.67 7.18 -22.51
CA GLU A 338 -13.96 8.03 -21.56
C GLU A 338 -12.79 7.28 -20.91
N PRO A 339 -11.69 7.97 -20.55
CA PRO A 339 -10.59 7.41 -19.77
C PRO A 339 -11.03 6.76 -18.45
N VAL A 340 -10.42 5.63 -18.08
CA VAL A 340 -10.59 5.08 -16.72
C VAL A 340 -9.56 5.66 -15.78
N PHE A 341 -10.05 6.32 -14.74
CA PHE A 341 -9.25 7.04 -13.78
C PHE A 341 -8.48 6.13 -12.82
N GLY A 342 -7.17 6.33 -12.71
CA GLY A 342 -6.29 5.49 -11.91
C GLY A 342 -6.11 4.07 -12.48
N ALA A 343 -6.36 3.90 -13.77
CA ALA A 343 -6.11 2.66 -14.47
C ALA A 343 -4.62 2.37 -14.60
N SER A 344 -4.34 1.08 -14.74
CA SER A 344 -2.99 0.57 -14.91
C SER A 344 -3.03 -0.75 -15.68
N VAL A 345 -1.90 -1.11 -16.29
CA VAL A 345 -1.75 -2.35 -17.05
C VAL A 345 -0.56 -3.13 -16.51
N GLY A 346 -0.80 -4.37 -16.11
CA GLY A 346 0.24 -5.35 -15.79
C GLY A 346 0.51 -6.25 -17.01
N PHE A 347 1.78 -6.55 -17.25
CA PHE A 347 2.28 -7.40 -18.33
C PHE A 347 2.93 -8.63 -17.71
N TYR A 348 2.45 -9.80 -18.14
CA TYR A 348 2.71 -11.07 -17.53
C TYR A 348 3.30 -12.07 -18.51
N GLN A 349 4.13 -12.98 -17.99
CA GLN A 349 4.62 -14.15 -18.69
C GLN A 349 4.48 -15.38 -17.81
N THR A 350 4.12 -16.51 -18.41
CA THR A 350 3.84 -17.75 -17.70
C THR A 350 4.92 -18.78 -18.01
N LEU A 351 5.41 -19.49 -16.99
CA LEU A 351 6.32 -20.62 -17.20
C LEU A 351 5.60 -21.76 -17.96
N PRO A 352 6.27 -22.49 -18.85
CA PRO A 352 5.64 -23.50 -19.70
C PRO A 352 5.40 -24.85 -18.98
N TYR A 353 5.35 -24.86 -17.64
CA TYR A 353 5.14 -26.07 -16.85
C TYR A 353 3.67 -26.22 -16.45
N PRO A 354 3.17 -27.46 -16.24
CA PRO A 354 1.78 -27.67 -15.83
C PRO A 354 1.46 -27.01 -14.48
N GLY A 355 0.40 -26.20 -14.44
CA GLY A 355 -0.08 -25.58 -13.20
C GLY A 355 0.60 -24.26 -12.82
N GLU A 356 1.52 -23.76 -13.65
CA GLU A 356 2.17 -22.46 -13.45
C GLU A 356 1.19 -21.31 -13.67
N ILE A 357 1.39 -20.23 -12.90
CA ILE A 357 0.61 -19.00 -12.97
C ILE A 357 1.44 -17.85 -13.53
N PRO A 358 0.84 -16.82 -14.15
CA PRO A 358 1.57 -15.75 -14.81
C PRO A 358 2.34 -14.85 -13.81
N TYR A 359 3.60 -14.52 -14.12
CA TYR A 359 4.45 -13.62 -13.34
C TYR A 359 4.29 -12.16 -13.75
N LEU A 360 4.22 -11.22 -12.82
CA LEU A 360 4.11 -9.78 -13.15
C LEU A 360 5.48 -9.21 -13.54
N ILE A 361 5.80 -9.29 -14.82
CA ILE A 361 7.08 -8.81 -15.34
C ILE A 361 7.14 -7.28 -15.24
N ARG A 362 6.21 -6.58 -15.89
CA ARG A 362 6.17 -5.12 -15.94
C ARG A 362 4.79 -4.58 -15.67
N PHE A 363 4.73 -3.35 -15.20
CA PHE A 363 3.49 -2.64 -14.90
C PHE A 363 3.63 -1.18 -15.32
N ARG A 364 2.52 -0.56 -15.73
CA ARG A 364 2.49 0.87 -16.08
C ARG A 364 1.14 1.49 -15.71
N HIS A 365 1.20 2.70 -15.15
CA HIS A 365 0.02 3.55 -15.02
C HIS A 365 -0.43 4.09 -16.37
N VAL A 366 -1.75 4.19 -16.53
CA VAL A 366 -2.39 4.83 -17.67
C VAL A 366 -2.50 6.32 -17.36
N ASN A 367 -2.21 7.18 -18.35
CA ASN A 367 -2.43 8.60 -18.19
C ASN A 367 -3.92 8.86 -17.90
N PRO A 368 -4.28 9.48 -16.77
CA PRO A 368 -5.68 9.63 -16.35
C PRO A 368 -6.48 10.61 -17.22
N LEU A 369 -5.83 11.53 -17.93
CA LEU A 369 -6.51 12.49 -18.80
C LEU A 369 -6.89 11.89 -20.16
N PHE A 370 -6.07 10.98 -20.68
CA PHE A 370 -6.23 10.44 -22.04
C PHE A 370 -6.62 8.96 -22.06
N GLY A 371 -6.49 8.27 -20.92
CA GLY A 371 -6.71 6.83 -20.83
C GLY A 371 -5.66 6.04 -21.61
N THR A 372 -4.49 6.61 -21.89
CA THR A 372 -3.45 5.98 -22.71
C THR A 372 -2.12 5.85 -21.97
N PHE A 373 -1.32 4.87 -22.35
CA PHE A 373 0.12 4.83 -22.08
C PHE A 373 0.86 4.62 -23.40
N GLY A 374 2.03 5.24 -23.55
CA GLY A 374 2.84 5.17 -24.77
C GLY A 374 4.29 4.89 -24.43
N ASP A 375 5.03 4.36 -25.42
CA ASP A 375 6.46 4.09 -25.36
C ASP A 375 6.91 3.31 -24.12
N PHE A 376 6.10 2.35 -23.67
CA PHE A 376 6.43 1.53 -22.50
C PHE A 376 7.34 0.37 -22.90
N PRO A 377 8.57 0.26 -22.35
CA PRO A 377 9.50 -0.77 -22.78
C PRO A 377 9.17 -2.12 -22.12
N LEU A 378 8.99 -3.18 -22.92
CA LEU A 378 8.93 -4.56 -22.42
C LEU A 378 10.26 -5.30 -22.66
N PRO A 379 10.71 -6.12 -21.69
CA PRO A 379 11.89 -6.95 -21.87
C PRO A 379 11.79 -7.90 -23.08
N TYR A 380 12.93 -8.36 -23.57
CA TYR A 380 13.04 -9.26 -24.71
C TYR A 380 13.74 -10.57 -24.32
N GLY A 381 13.40 -11.65 -25.02
CA GLY A 381 14.05 -12.96 -24.91
C GLY A 381 13.43 -13.87 -23.84
N LYS A 382 13.88 -15.13 -23.83
CA LYS A 382 13.32 -16.13 -22.91
C LYS A 382 13.53 -15.74 -21.44
N LEU A 383 12.75 -16.27 -20.52
CA LEU A 383 13.00 -16.13 -19.09
C LEU A 383 14.28 -16.88 -18.69
N LEU A 384 14.94 -16.44 -17.63
CA LEU A 384 15.98 -17.20 -16.94
C LEU A 384 15.43 -17.68 -15.61
N VAL A 385 15.33 -18.99 -15.42
CA VAL A 385 14.57 -19.56 -14.30
C VAL A 385 15.46 -20.49 -13.49
N GLY A 386 15.46 -20.30 -12.18
CA GLY A 386 16.11 -21.16 -11.19
C GLY A 386 15.14 -21.54 -10.09
N THR A 387 15.51 -22.53 -9.28
CA THR A 387 14.85 -22.86 -8.01
C THR A 387 15.88 -22.70 -6.91
N TYR A 388 15.48 -22.08 -5.80
CA TYR A 388 16.34 -21.85 -4.65
C TYR A 388 16.94 -23.15 -4.12
N ASP A 389 18.27 -23.20 -4.08
CA ASP A 389 19.03 -24.27 -3.46
C ASP A 389 19.76 -23.72 -2.21
N PRO A 390 19.37 -24.15 -0.99
CA PRO A 390 20.01 -23.69 0.24
C PRO A 390 21.45 -24.18 0.41
N GLU A 391 21.90 -25.17 -0.36
CA GLU A 391 23.28 -25.67 -0.36
C GLU A 391 24.16 -24.95 -1.40
N ALA A 392 23.55 -24.24 -2.37
CA ALA A 392 24.26 -23.52 -3.40
C ALA A 392 24.71 -22.13 -2.94
N LEU A 393 26.02 -21.87 -3.05
CA LEU A 393 26.57 -20.52 -2.82
C LEU A 393 26.06 -19.53 -3.88
N ILE A 394 26.00 -19.97 -5.14
CA ILE A 394 25.51 -19.18 -6.28
C ILE A 394 24.36 -19.95 -6.93
N GLN A 395 23.22 -19.29 -7.07
CA GLN A 395 22.00 -19.88 -7.63
C GLN A 395 22.15 -20.08 -9.15
N SER A 396 21.59 -21.19 -9.66
CA SER A 396 21.67 -21.56 -11.07
C SER A 396 20.39 -21.21 -11.82
N PHE A 397 20.51 -20.90 -13.12
CA PHE A 397 19.39 -20.48 -13.97
C PHE A 397 19.50 -21.10 -15.36
N ASP A 398 18.37 -21.55 -15.88
CA ASP A 398 18.21 -22.06 -17.23
C ASP A 398 17.32 -21.16 -18.07
N ALA A 399 17.56 -21.11 -19.38
CA ALA A 399 16.73 -20.35 -20.30
C ALA A 399 15.43 -21.11 -20.62
N VAL A 400 14.30 -20.50 -20.28
CA VAL A 400 12.96 -21.09 -20.43
C VAL A 400 12.11 -20.20 -21.30
N GLU A 401 11.49 -20.78 -22.33
CA GLU A 401 10.56 -20.07 -23.20
C GLU A 401 9.19 -19.97 -22.50
N PRO A 402 8.70 -18.75 -22.20
CA PRO A 402 7.40 -18.59 -21.57
C PRO A 402 6.28 -19.02 -22.52
N LEU A 403 5.12 -19.35 -21.97
CA LEU A 403 3.96 -19.86 -22.70
C LEU A 403 3.48 -18.91 -23.80
N GLU A 404 3.54 -17.61 -23.55
CA GLU A 404 3.17 -16.57 -24.50
C GLU A 404 4.17 -16.45 -25.67
N GLY A 405 5.40 -16.93 -25.47
CA GLY A 405 6.56 -16.71 -26.33
C GLY A 405 7.54 -15.69 -25.74
N PRO A 406 8.83 -15.74 -26.10
CA PRO A 406 9.91 -15.01 -25.43
C PRO A 406 9.72 -13.49 -25.40
N ASP A 407 9.04 -12.94 -26.41
CA ASP A 407 8.84 -11.50 -26.57
C ASP A 407 7.36 -11.13 -26.49
N SER A 408 6.53 -12.05 -26.02
CA SER A 408 5.09 -11.90 -25.95
C SER A 408 4.63 -11.92 -24.50
N TYR A 409 3.55 -11.19 -24.25
CA TYR A 409 3.02 -10.99 -22.90
C TYR A 409 1.51 -11.12 -22.91
N SER A 410 0.97 -11.71 -21.85
CA SER A 410 -0.43 -11.54 -21.48
C SER A 410 -0.54 -10.26 -20.65
N ALA A 411 -1.61 -9.48 -20.81
CA ALA A 411 -1.77 -8.21 -20.13
C ALA A 411 -3.17 -8.04 -19.56
N TYR A 412 -3.23 -7.54 -18.34
CA TYR A 412 -4.46 -7.25 -17.61
C TYR A 412 -4.48 -5.77 -17.24
N ALA A 413 -5.61 -5.11 -17.48
CA ALA A 413 -5.85 -3.75 -17.05
C ALA A 413 -6.73 -3.74 -15.80
N ALA A 414 -6.42 -2.89 -14.84
CA ALA A 414 -7.19 -2.74 -13.61
C ALA A 414 -7.27 -1.27 -13.19
N ALA A 415 -8.38 -0.91 -12.56
CA ALA A 415 -8.59 0.38 -11.93
C ALA A 415 -9.51 0.19 -10.71
N PRO A 416 -9.43 1.04 -9.68
CA PRO A 416 -10.37 0.94 -8.56
C PRO A 416 -11.80 1.17 -9.00
N PHE A 417 -12.74 0.41 -8.43
CA PHE A 417 -14.17 0.47 -8.74
C PHE A 417 -14.52 0.08 -10.17
N PHE A 418 -13.59 -0.58 -10.86
CA PHE A 418 -13.82 -1.20 -12.15
C PHE A 418 -13.41 -2.66 -12.07
N TRP A 419 -14.17 -3.51 -12.76
CA TRP A 419 -13.75 -4.87 -13.00
C TRP A 419 -12.49 -4.86 -13.88
N PRO A 420 -11.47 -5.67 -13.54
CA PRO A 420 -10.31 -5.86 -14.40
C PRO A 420 -10.70 -6.34 -15.81
N GLY A 421 -9.88 -5.98 -16.79
CA GLY A 421 -10.06 -6.38 -18.19
C GLY A 421 -8.84 -7.13 -18.71
N GLY A 422 -9.06 -8.13 -19.56
CA GLY A 422 -8.00 -8.98 -20.12
C GLY A 422 -8.29 -10.47 -19.94
N PRO A 423 -7.31 -11.36 -20.24
CA PRO A 423 -6.00 -11.01 -20.77
C PRO A 423 -6.08 -10.51 -22.22
N LYS A 424 -5.19 -9.59 -22.58
CA LYS A 424 -4.85 -9.22 -23.97
C LYS A 424 -3.42 -9.62 -24.28
N THR A 425 -3.08 -9.83 -25.55
CA THR A 425 -1.73 -10.23 -25.95
C THR A 425 -0.95 -9.02 -26.48
N TYR A 426 0.28 -8.85 -26.01
CA TYR A 426 1.26 -7.95 -26.60
C TYR A 426 2.39 -8.76 -27.23
N SER A 427 2.88 -8.34 -28.39
CA SER A 427 4.02 -8.94 -29.08
C SER A 427 4.70 -7.89 -29.97
N PRO A 428 5.87 -8.16 -30.57
CA PRO A 428 6.48 -7.24 -31.52
C PRO A 428 5.62 -6.95 -32.76
N ALA A 429 4.68 -7.84 -33.09
CA ALA A 429 3.73 -7.65 -34.19
C ALA A 429 2.44 -6.93 -33.75
N ASP A 430 2.16 -6.91 -32.46
CA ASP A 430 0.96 -6.30 -31.86
C ASP A 430 1.34 -5.53 -30.59
N THR A 431 1.71 -4.26 -30.79
CA THR A 431 2.24 -3.40 -29.74
C THR A 431 1.18 -2.48 -29.13
N PHE A 432 -0.09 -2.61 -29.53
CA PHE A 432 -1.18 -1.76 -29.05
C PHE A 432 -2.44 -2.56 -28.72
N ASN A 433 -2.93 -2.45 -27.48
CA ASN A 433 -4.25 -2.94 -27.12
C ASN A 433 -5.13 -1.88 -26.44
N ARG A 434 -6.44 -1.99 -26.68
CA ARG A 434 -7.48 -1.29 -25.93
C ARG A 434 -8.16 -2.24 -24.94
N PHE A 435 -8.25 -1.81 -23.69
CA PHE A 435 -9.01 -2.46 -22.63
C PHE A 435 -10.29 -1.68 -22.36
N LEU A 436 -11.40 -2.41 -22.26
CA LEU A 436 -12.69 -1.89 -21.83
C LEU A 436 -12.90 -2.39 -20.41
N LEU A 437 -13.04 -1.47 -19.45
CA LEU A 437 -13.33 -1.83 -18.06
C LEU A 437 -14.77 -1.46 -17.73
N GLU A 438 -15.48 -2.41 -17.13
CA GLU A 438 -16.84 -2.21 -16.64
C GLU A 438 -16.79 -1.69 -15.20
N PRO A 439 -17.57 -0.65 -14.84
CA PRO A 439 -17.70 -0.22 -13.47
C PRO A 439 -18.19 -1.34 -12.55
N GLN A 440 -17.72 -1.35 -11.30
CA GLN A 440 -18.24 -2.22 -10.25
C GLN A 440 -19.46 -1.55 -9.60
N ASP A 441 -20.52 -2.33 -9.39
CA ASP A 441 -21.64 -1.94 -8.51
C ASP A 441 -21.16 -2.01 -7.05
N VAL A 442 -20.63 -0.90 -6.54
CA VAL A 442 -20.26 -0.81 -5.13
C VAL A 442 -21.47 -0.37 -4.35
N ASN A 443 -22.04 -1.28 -3.55
CA ASN A 443 -23.04 -0.88 -2.57
C ASN A 443 -22.38 0.09 -1.57
N PRO A 444 -23.06 1.19 -1.19
CA PRO A 444 -22.54 2.05 -0.14
C PRO A 444 -22.32 1.20 1.13
N PRO A 445 -21.24 1.43 1.88
CA PRO A 445 -21.04 0.79 3.17
C PRO A 445 -22.24 1.11 4.07
N ASP A 446 -22.71 0.10 4.80
CA ASP A 446 -23.78 0.25 5.79
C ASP A 446 -23.16 0.99 7.00
N CYS A 447 -23.38 2.31 7.07
CA CYS A 447 -22.73 3.17 8.07
C CYS A 447 -23.55 3.36 9.35
N ASP A 448 -24.73 2.75 9.48
CA ASP A 448 -25.59 2.99 10.65
C ASP A 448 -25.99 1.65 11.29
N LEU A 449 -25.37 1.34 12.43
CA LEU A 449 -25.78 0.26 13.33
C LEU A 449 -26.61 0.78 14.50
N ASP A 450 -27.16 2.00 14.41
CA ASP A 450 -28.15 2.45 15.37
C ASP A 450 -29.53 1.95 14.94
N GLU A 451 -30.02 0.88 15.60
CA GLU A 451 -31.34 0.25 15.37
C GLU A 451 -32.57 1.17 15.59
N ASP A 452 -32.37 2.48 15.83
CA ASP A 452 -33.40 3.34 16.43
C ASP A 452 -33.79 4.59 15.61
N HIS A 453 -33.25 4.80 14.40
CA HIS A 453 -33.64 5.94 13.57
C HIS A 453 -34.48 5.53 12.35
N GLU A 454 -35.80 5.71 12.47
CA GLU A 454 -36.76 5.69 11.36
C GLU A 454 -36.36 6.77 10.32
N TYR A 455 -35.71 6.35 9.21
CA TYR A 455 -35.14 7.23 8.19
C TYR A 455 -36.04 7.32 6.94
N ASP A 456 -36.15 8.53 6.41
CA ASP A 456 -36.80 8.86 5.14
C ASP A 456 -35.91 8.33 3.97
N ASP A 457 -36.36 7.27 3.31
CA ASP A 457 -35.59 6.34 2.44
C ASP A 457 -34.91 6.95 1.18
N GLU A 458 -35.11 8.21 0.84
CA GLU A 458 -34.70 8.75 -0.47
C GLU A 458 -33.37 9.53 -0.51
N HIS A 459 -32.81 9.93 0.64
CA HIS A 459 -31.74 10.96 0.67
C HIS A 459 -30.39 10.52 1.26
N SER A 460 -30.33 9.50 2.12
CA SER A 460 -29.10 9.12 2.86
C SER A 460 -28.27 8.00 2.21
N SER A 461 -28.82 7.24 1.27
CA SER A 461 -28.21 6.00 0.77
C SER A 461 -27.40 6.15 -0.54
N LYS A 462 -27.15 7.37 -1.02
CA LYS A 462 -26.39 7.58 -2.27
C LYS A 462 -24.94 7.94 -1.96
N GLY A 463 -24.03 7.00 -2.22
CA GLY A 463 -22.59 7.23 -2.28
C GLY A 463 -22.18 7.94 -3.58
N TYR A 464 -21.15 8.77 -3.53
CA TYR A 464 -20.56 9.49 -4.65
C TYR A 464 -19.05 9.27 -4.64
N TYR A 465 -18.46 9.21 -5.82
CA TYR A 465 -17.00 9.25 -5.95
C TYR A 465 -16.52 10.68 -6.10
N VAL A 466 -15.48 11.05 -5.36
CA VAL A 466 -14.77 12.30 -5.57
C VAL A 466 -13.67 12.03 -6.57
N VAL A 467 -13.66 12.81 -7.66
CA VAL A 467 -12.65 12.71 -8.73
C VAL A 467 -11.86 14.01 -8.78
N HIS A 468 -10.52 13.94 -8.72
CA HIS A 468 -9.64 15.10 -8.87
C HIS A 468 -8.61 14.83 -9.98
N ASP A 469 -8.52 15.73 -10.97
CA ASP A 469 -7.63 15.62 -12.14
C ASP A 469 -7.68 14.24 -12.83
N GLY A 470 -8.87 13.64 -12.89
CA GLY A 470 -9.07 12.32 -13.50
C GLY A 470 -8.60 11.15 -12.62
N LEU A 471 -8.66 11.29 -11.30
CA LEU A 471 -8.40 10.20 -10.37
C LEU A 471 -9.57 10.07 -9.41
N VAL A 472 -10.12 8.87 -9.22
CA VAL A 472 -11.01 8.63 -8.07
C VAL A 472 -10.17 8.63 -6.80
N ILE A 473 -10.50 9.54 -5.90
CA ILE A 473 -9.70 9.89 -4.74
C ILE A 473 -10.41 9.65 -3.41
N ASP A 474 -11.74 9.58 -3.44
CA ASP A 474 -12.53 9.30 -2.25
C ASP A 474 -13.92 8.78 -2.62
N HIS A 475 -14.59 8.18 -1.64
CA HIS A 475 -15.99 7.82 -1.70
C HIS A 475 -16.73 8.53 -0.56
N VAL A 476 -17.76 9.30 -0.90
CA VAL A 476 -18.45 10.21 0.02
C VAL A 476 -19.94 9.99 -0.01
N MET A 477 -20.60 10.17 1.13
CA MET A 477 -22.04 10.13 1.18
C MET A 477 -22.63 11.45 0.67
N LYS A 478 -23.84 11.41 0.11
CA LYS A 478 -24.58 12.61 -0.35
C LYS A 478 -24.60 13.73 0.68
N ARG A 479 -24.77 13.34 1.95
CA ARG A 479 -24.87 14.24 3.10
C ARG A 479 -23.61 15.10 3.25
N ASP A 480 -22.42 14.52 3.10
CA ASP A 480 -21.16 15.24 3.29
C ASP A 480 -20.87 16.24 2.16
N LEU A 481 -21.43 16.00 0.97
CA LEU A 481 -21.42 16.95 -0.15
C LEU A 481 -22.40 18.11 0.07
N GLU A 482 -23.55 17.87 0.70
CA GLU A 482 -24.58 18.88 0.96
C GLU A 482 -24.22 19.76 2.18
N ASP A 483 -23.51 19.21 3.17
CA ASP A 483 -23.05 19.91 4.37
C ASP A 483 -21.75 20.73 4.14
N GLY A 484 -21.18 20.70 2.93
CA GLY A 484 -19.97 21.47 2.60
C GLY A 484 -18.70 20.98 3.28
N LYS A 485 -18.65 19.72 3.73
CA LYS A 485 -17.49 19.12 4.41
C LYS A 485 -16.34 18.76 3.45
N TYR A 486 -16.60 18.68 2.14
CA TYR A 486 -15.58 18.55 1.10
C TYR A 486 -15.27 19.89 0.43
N ASP A 487 -14.11 20.45 0.74
CA ASP A 487 -13.51 21.49 -0.09
C ASP A 487 -12.94 20.83 -1.34
N PHE A 488 -13.56 21.06 -2.49
CA PHE A 488 -12.86 20.91 -3.76
C PHE A 488 -11.79 22.00 -3.78
N GLU A 489 -10.50 21.64 -3.72
CA GLU A 489 -9.42 22.58 -4.03
C GLU A 489 -9.58 23.03 -5.50
N SER A 490 -10.39 24.06 -5.74
CA SER A 490 -10.41 24.79 -7.00
C SER A 490 -9.40 25.92 -6.88
N SER A 491 -8.38 25.89 -7.74
CA SER A 491 -7.56 27.08 -7.97
C SER A 491 -8.44 28.17 -8.60
N ASN A 492 -9.00 29.05 -7.77
CA ASN A 492 -9.37 30.46 -7.99
C ASN A 492 -10.62 30.84 -7.21
N ASP A 493 -10.53 32.02 -6.58
CA ASP A 493 -11.33 32.54 -5.46
C ASP A 493 -12.67 33.20 -5.87
N ASP A 494 -13.32 32.76 -6.96
CA ASP A 494 -14.37 33.58 -7.62
C ASP A 494 -15.68 32.85 -7.99
N ASP A 495 -16.13 31.80 -7.27
CA ASP A 495 -17.45 31.21 -7.58
C ASP A 495 -18.22 30.71 -6.35
N LYS A 496 -18.59 31.65 -5.48
CA LYS A 496 -19.64 31.46 -4.47
C LYS A 496 -21.02 31.69 -5.11
N ASP A 497 -21.53 30.78 -5.94
CA ASP A 497 -22.97 30.63 -6.16
C ASP A 497 -23.29 29.46 -7.11
N ILE A 498 -23.68 28.30 -6.55
CA ILE A 498 -24.56 27.38 -7.28
C ILE A 498 -25.70 26.98 -6.35
N LYS A 499 -26.68 27.89 -6.23
CA LYS A 499 -28.06 27.51 -5.92
C LYS A 499 -28.71 26.94 -7.18
N SER A 500 -29.56 25.95 -6.95
CA SER A 500 -30.32 25.17 -7.92
C SER A 500 -30.92 25.97 -9.09
N HIS A 501 -30.88 25.38 -10.29
CA HIS A 501 -31.95 25.26 -11.30
C HIS A 501 -31.36 25.19 -12.73
N ASN A 502 -31.40 24.03 -13.37
CA ASN A 502 -31.94 23.94 -14.73
C ASN A 502 -32.16 22.49 -15.21
N LYS A 503 -33.37 22.23 -15.70
CA LYS A 503 -33.76 21.02 -16.43
C LYS A 503 -33.43 21.20 -17.91
N GLY A 504 -32.68 20.25 -18.49
CA GLY A 504 -32.75 19.93 -19.91
C GLY A 504 -31.72 20.56 -20.85
N LYS A 505 -30.97 19.66 -21.51
CA LYS A 505 -30.09 19.77 -22.70
C LYS A 505 -28.56 19.87 -22.45
N PRO A 506 -27.75 19.17 -23.28
CA PRO A 506 -26.36 18.83 -22.99
C PRO A 506 -25.43 20.00 -23.23
N VAL A 507 -24.55 20.25 -22.27
CA VAL A 507 -23.43 21.19 -22.39
C VAL A 507 -22.20 20.38 -22.81
N GLN A 508 -21.60 20.73 -23.94
CA GLN A 508 -20.28 20.25 -24.31
C GLN A 508 -19.25 20.82 -23.32
N LEU A 509 -18.62 19.93 -22.54
CA LEU A 509 -17.60 20.31 -21.57
C LEU A 509 -16.25 20.44 -22.29
N THR A 510 -15.94 21.65 -22.73
CA THR A 510 -14.55 22.08 -22.96
C THR A 510 -14.00 22.62 -21.64
N SER A 511 -13.17 21.79 -21.00
CA SER A 511 -12.35 22.07 -19.80
C SER A 511 -13.05 22.20 -18.42
N ARG A 512 -12.45 21.45 -17.47
CA ARG A 512 -12.36 21.68 -16.01
C ARG A 512 -13.68 21.76 -15.20
N LYS A 513 -14.07 20.62 -14.61
CA LYS A 513 -14.75 20.49 -13.30
C LYS A 513 -14.68 19.01 -12.84
N PRO A 514 -14.64 18.71 -11.52
CA PRO A 514 -14.74 17.34 -11.02
C PRO A 514 -16.08 16.71 -11.45
N ALA A 515 -16.03 15.56 -12.12
CA ALA A 515 -17.21 14.85 -12.58
C ALA A 515 -17.85 14.08 -11.41
N LYS A 516 -19.17 14.24 -11.22
CA LYS A 516 -19.97 13.42 -10.30
C LYS A 516 -20.48 12.21 -11.05
N ILE A 517 -19.95 11.02 -10.78
CA ILE A 517 -20.53 9.76 -11.26
C ILE A 517 -21.63 9.37 -10.28
N LYS A 518 -22.86 9.24 -10.78
CA LYS A 518 -24.06 8.91 -9.99
C LYS A 518 -24.47 7.48 -10.32
N TYR A 519 -24.62 6.63 -9.31
CA TYR A 519 -25.27 5.32 -9.44
C TYR A 519 -26.70 5.40 -8.90
N ASP A 520 -27.65 4.80 -9.61
CA ASP A 520 -29.05 4.73 -9.19
C ASP A 520 -29.40 3.28 -8.89
N LYS A 521 -29.90 3.02 -7.67
CA LYS A 521 -30.36 1.71 -7.23
C LYS A 521 -31.71 1.43 -7.90
N HIS A 522 -31.72 0.86 -9.10
CA HIS A 522 -32.95 0.30 -9.65
C HIS A 522 -33.25 -1.04 -9.00
N ASN A 523 -33.99 -0.98 -7.89
CA ASN A 523 -34.59 -2.15 -7.28
C ASN A 523 -35.64 -2.71 -8.25
N LYS A 524 -35.34 -3.84 -8.91
CA LYS A 524 -36.34 -4.69 -9.55
C LYS A 524 -37.20 -5.32 -8.45
N HIS A 525 -38.31 -4.66 -8.11
CA HIS A 525 -39.50 -5.38 -7.66
C HIS A 525 -40.36 -5.66 -8.89
N ASP A 526 -40.24 -6.88 -9.41
CA ASP A 526 -41.22 -7.47 -10.32
C ASP A 526 -41.43 -8.94 -9.93
N LYS A 527 -42.25 -9.13 -8.88
CA LYS A 527 -43.42 -10.01 -8.80
C LYS A 527 -43.84 -10.29 -7.36
#